data_AF-A0A3A8SER8-F1
#
_entry.id   AF-A0A3A8SER8-F1
#
_cell.length_a   1.000
_cell.length_b   1.000
_cell.length_c   1.000
_cell.angle_alpha   90.00
_cell.angle_beta   90.00
_cell.angle_gamma   90.00
#
_symmetry.space_group_name_H-M   'P 1'
#
loop_
_entity.id
_entity.type
_entity.pdbx_description
1 polymer ?
#
loop_
_entity_poly.entity_id
_entity_poly.type
_entity_poly.pdbx_seq_one_letter_code
_entity_poly.pdbx_strand_id
1 'polypeptide(L)'
;MTSEIRVIHEAWDTRLVGVTVDGDSLWLDKEDFERATGWQWKAVGLCRDDTCMPIPRGGPKLVDGDRIDAAGVWRHAGWPV
;
A
#
# COMPACT_ATOMS: atom_id res chain seq x y z
N MET A 1 -20.30 3.08 9.40
CA MET A 1 -20.46 2.14 8.29
C MET A 1 -19.06 1.75 7.87
N THR A 2 -18.60 0.57 8.28
CA THR A 2 -17.24 0.08 8.02
C THR A 2 -17.23 -0.48 6.60
N SER A 3 -16.50 0.16 5.69
CA SER A 3 -16.34 -0.36 4.33
C SER A 3 -15.44 -1.60 4.35
N GLU A 4 -15.89 -2.66 3.68
CA GLU A 4 -15.10 -3.86 3.41
C GLU A 4 -14.58 -3.77 1.97
N ILE A 5 -13.26 -3.90 1.79
CA ILE A 5 -12.60 -3.85 0.49
C ILE A 5 -11.85 -5.17 0.28
N ARG A 6 -12.02 -5.76 -0.91
CA ARG A 6 -11.18 -6.86 -1.37
C ARG A 6 -10.02 -6.33 -2.19
N VAL A 7 -8.80 -6.65 -1.77
CA VAL A 7 -7.56 -6.40 -2.50
C VAL A 7 -7.11 -7.72 -3.11
N ILE A 8 -6.98 -7.75 -4.44
CA ILE A 8 -6.47 -8.91 -5.17
C ILE A 8 -5.06 -8.56 -5.68
N HIS A 9 -4.05 -9.26 -5.19
CA HIS A 9 -2.65 -9.03 -5.55
C HIS A 9 -1.92 -10.35 -5.83
N GLU A 10 -1.48 -10.55 -7.07
CA GLU A 10 -0.91 -11.81 -7.56
C GLU A 10 -1.83 -13.02 -7.30
N ALA A 11 -1.51 -13.87 -6.32
CA ALA A 11 -2.28 -15.05 -5.90
C ALA A 11 -3.09 -14.84 -4.61
N TRP A 12 -3.13 -13.61 -4.08
CA TRP A 12 -3.66 -13.29 -2.76
C TRP A 12 -4.98 -12.53 -2.91
N ASP A 13 -6.01 -12.97 -2.20
CA ASP A 13 -7.28 -12.25 -2.00
C ASP A 13 -7.38 -11.87 -0.52
N THR A 14 -7.15 -10.58 -0.23
CA THR A 14 -7.17 -10.06 1.12
C THR A 14 -8.41 -9.19 1.33
N ARG A 15 -9.17 -9.49 2.40
CA ARG A 15 -10.25 -8.62 2.88
C ARG A 15 -9.72 -7.65 3.92
N LEU A 16 -9.82 -6.37 3.61
CA LEU A 16 -9.48 -5.28 4.51
C LEU A 16 -10.76 -4.60 4.97
N VAL A 17 -10.80 -4.21 6.24
CA VAL A 17 -11.94 -3.55 6.86
C VAL A 17 -11.46 -2.25 7.47
N GLY A 18 -12.14 -1.13 7.19
CA GLY A 18 -11.77 0.17 7.76
C GLY A 18 -10.70 0.94 6.99
N VAL A 19 -10.37 0.49 5.78
CA VAL A 19 -9.46 1.18 4.85
C VAL A 19 -10.12 2.38 4.18
N THR A 20 -9.31 3.35 3.77
CA THR A 20 -9.81 4.57 3.11
C THR A 20 -9.43 4.53 1.63
N VAL A 21 -10.45 4.61 0.78
CA VAL A 21 -10.28 4.84 -0.66
C VAL A 21 -10.65 6.29 -0.95
N ASP A 22 -9.74 7.01 -1.60
CA ASP A 22 -9.96 8.38 -2.05
C ASP A 22 -9.54 8.49 -3.51
N GLY A 23 -10.54 8.53 -4.40
CA GLY A 23 -10.36 8.39 -5.84
C GLY A 23 -9.62 7.09 -6.16
N ASP A 24 -8.43 7.24 -6.75
CA ASP A 24 -7.54 6.14 -7.13
C ASP A 24 -6.57 5.73 -6.02
N SER A 25 -6.63 6.37 -4.85
CA SER A 25 -5.71 6.12 -3.74
C SER A 25 -6.25 5.03 -2.81
N LEU A 26 -5.40 4.08 -2.42
CA LEU A 26 -5.73 3.05 -1.44
C LEU A 26 -4.85 3.27 -0.20
N TRP A 27 -5.40 3.97 0.78
CA TRP A 27 -4.70 4.31 2.01
C TRP A 27 -4.80 3.19 3.03
N LEU A 28 -3.66 2.57 3.30
CA LEU A 28 -3.51 1.45 4.24
C LEU A 28 -2.60 1.87 5.39
N ASP A 29 -2.87 1.37 6.59
CA ASP A 29 -1.85 1.38 7.64
C ASP A 29 -0.78 0.31 7.36
N LYS A 30 0.22 0.22 8.23
CA LYS A 30 1.32 -0.73 8.07
C LYS A 30 0.88 -2.19 8.10
N GLU A 31 -0.05 -2.57 8.97
CA GLU A 31 -0.49 -3.96 9.11
C GLU A 31 -1.34 -4.37 7.90
N ASP A 32 -2.25 -3.50 7.47
CA ASP A 32 -3.06 -3.70 6.27
C ASP A 32 -2.21 -3.77 5.00
N PHE A 33 -1.20 -2.90 4.90
CA PHE A 33 -0.27 -2.90 3.78
C PHE A 33 0.50 -4.23 3.68
N GLU A 34 1.06 -4.70 4.80
CA GLU A 34 1.76 -5.97 4.89
C GLU A 34 0.85 -7.14 4.51
N ARG A 35 -0.36 -7.17 5.05
CA ARG A 35 -1.34 -8.23 4.80
C ARG A 35 -1.81 -8.26 3.35
N ALA A 36 -2.01 -7.10 2.73
CA ALA A 36 -2.56 -6.99 1.38
C ALA A 36 -1.52 -7.24 0.28
N THR A 37 -0.27 -6.89 0.51
CA THR A 37 0.77 -6.88 -0.53
C THR A 37 1.90 -7.89 -0.29
N GLY A 38 2.08 -8.35 0.96
CA GLY A 38 3.25 -9.09 1.39
C GLY A 38 4.52 -8.26 1.56
N TRP A 39 4.46 -6.93 1.33
CA TRP A 39 5.57 -6.00 1.53
C TRP A 39 5.52 -5.36 2.92
N GLN A 40 6.66 -5.28 3.59
CA GLN A 40 6.82 -4.64 4.89
C GLN A 40 7.13 -3.15 4.79
N TRP A 41 6.38 -2.32 5.52
CA TRP A 41 6.68 -0.89 5.61
C TRP A 41 7.67 -0.61 6.74
N LYS A 42 8.93 -0.33 6.37
CA LYS A 42 10.03 -0.03 7.30
C LYS A 42 10.50 1.42 7.09
N ALA A 43 11.32 1.91 8.03
CA ALA A 43 11.90 3.26 7.94
C ALA A 43 12.77 3.46 6.69
N VAL A 44 13.42 2.40 6.21
CA VAL A 44 14.24 2.41 4.99
C VAL A 44 13.40 2.44 3.71
N GLY A 45 12.12 2.05 3.78
CA GLY A 45 11.24 1.90 2.64
C GLY A 45 10.31 0.68 2.73
N LEU A 46 9.82 0.23 1.59
CA LEU A 46 8.95 -0.93 1.44
C LEU A 46 9.81 -2.14 1.09
N CYS A 47 9.78 -3.17 1.92
CA CYS A 47 10.65 -4.32 1.80
C CYS A 47 9.90 -5.63 1.58
N ARG A 48 10.31 -6.45 0.62
CA ARG A 48 9.86 -7.83 0.45
C ARG A 48 11.11 -8.68 0.29
N ASP A 49 11.22 -9.69 1.14
CA ASP A 49 12.43 -10.52 1.27
C ASP A 49 13.68 -9.63 1.44
N ASP A 50 14.69 -9.80 0.58
CA ASP A 50 15.94 -9.04 0.61
C ASP A 50 15.88 -7.73 -0.20
N THR A 51 14.74 -7.41 -0.81
CA THR A 51 14.57 -6.21 -1.65
C THR A 51 13.83 -5.12 -0.88
N CYS A 52 14.47 -3.95 -0.73
CA CYS A 52 13.83 -2.77 -0.17
C CYS A 52 13.77 -1.64 -1.20
N MET A 53 12.56 -1.18 -1.51
CA MET A 53 12.31 -0.05 -2.37
C MET A 53 12.14 1.23 -1.53
N PRO A 54 12.87 2.31 -1.84
CA PRO A 54 12.67 3.58 -1.15
C PRO A 54 11.28 4.14 -1.47
N ILE A 55 10.63 4.76 -0.48
CA ILE A 55 9.40 5.50 -0.73
C ILE A 55 9.77 6.80 -1.47
N PRO A 56 9.16 7.08 -2.64
CA PRO A 56 9.46 8.28 -3.40
C PRO A 56 9.24 9.54 -2.57
N ARG A 57 10.24 10.44 -2.55
CA ARG A 57 10.18 11.74 -1.83
C ARG A 57 9.77 12.91 -2.73
N GLY A 58 9.31 12.64 -3.95
CA GLY A 58 8.85 13.65 -4.91
C GLY A 58 7.62 13.15 -5.69
N GLY A 59 6.74 14.09 -6.07
CA GLY A 59 5.45 13.78 -6.70
C GLY A 59 4.27 13.86 -5.72
N PRO A 60 3.16 13.13 -5.97
CA PRO A 60 2.01 13.13 -5.09
C PRO A 60 2.36 12.58 -3.70
N LYS A 61 1.64 13.03 -2.67
CA LYS A 61 1.83 12.58 -1.29
C LYS A 61 1.45 11.10 -1.20
N LEU A 62 2.44 10.23 -1.01
CA LEU A 62 2.24 8.77 -0.87
C LEU A 62 2.14 8.31 0.59
N VAL A 63 2.60 9.13 1.54
CA VAL A 63 2.58 8.83 2.98
C VAL A 63 1.86 9.96 3.70
N ASP A 64 0.90 9.61 4.54
CA ASP A 64 0.19 10.52 5.43
C ASP A 64 0.15 9.96 6.86
N GLY A 65 0.99 10.49 7.74
CA GLY A 65 1.12 9.97 9.10
C GLY A 65 1.55 8.50 9.11
N ASP A 66 0.66 7.63 9.60
CA ASP A 66 0.81 6.18 9.70
C ASP A 66 0.15 5.42 8.55
N ARG A 67 -0.27 6.13 7.49
CA ARG A 67 -0.89 5.54 6.30
C ARG A 67 -0.06 5.76 5.04
N ILE A 68 -0.16 4.80 4.13
CA ILE A 68 0.49 4.83 2.83
C ILE A 68 -0.52 4.54 1.72
N ASP A 69 -0.42 5.27 0.61
CA ASP A 69 -1.18 5.00 -0.61
C ASP A 69 -0.50 3.86 -1.39
N ALA A 70 -0.97 2.63 -1.17
CA ALA A 70 -0.40 1.45 -1.82
C ALA A 70 -0.52 1.52 -3.36
N ALA A 71 -1.66 1.99 -3.85
CA ALA A 71 -1.94 2.13 -5.27
C ALA A 71 -1.02 3.19 -5.92
N GLY A 72 -0.84 4.33 -5.26
CA GLY A 72 0.06 5.39 -5.71
C GLY A 72 1.53 4.94 -5.78
N VAL A 73 2.00 4.17 -4.79
CA VAL A 73 3.36 3.63 -4.80
C VAL A 73 3.57 2.69 -6.01
N TRP A 74 2.64 1.76 -6.26
CA TRP A 74 2.76 0.82 -7.38
C TRP A 74 2.70 1.50 -8.74
N ARG A 75 1.83 2.49 -8.91
CA ARG A 75 1.84 3.33 -10.13
C ARG A 75 3.18 4.04 -10.32
N HIS A 76 3.76 4.59 -9.25
CA HIS A 76 5.05 5.26 -9.33
C HIS A 76 6.18 4.29 -9.71
N ALA A 77 6.12 3.05 -9.22
CA ALA A 77 7.03 1.97 -9.59
C ALA A 77 6.80 1.41 -11.00
N GLY A 78 5.73 1.85 -11.71
CA GLY A 78 5.35 1.33 -13.02
C GLY A 78 4.69 -0.04 -12.96
N TRP A 79 4.15 -0.44 -11.81
CA TRP A 79 3.51 -1.73 -11.61
C TRP A 79 1.99 -1.65 -11.85
N PRO A 80 1.34 -2.78 -12.21
CA PRO A 80 -0.11 -2.84 -12.35
C PRO A 80 -0.83 -2.56 -11.03
N VAL A 81 -1.99 -1.90 -11.12
CA VAL A 81 -2.90 -1.56 -10.01
C VAL A 81 -4.34 -1.84 -10.41
#